data_AF-K4QUK0-F1
#
_entry.id   AF-K4QUK0-F1
#
_cell.length_a   1.000
_cell.length_b   1.000
_cell.length_c   1.000
_cell.angle_alpha   90.00
_cell.angle_beta   90.00
_cell.angle_gamma   90.00
#
_symmetry.space_group_name_H-M   'P 1'
#
loop_
_entity.id
_entity.type
_entity.pdbx_description
1 polymer ?
#
loop_
_entity_poly.entity_id
_entity_poly.type
_entity_poly.pdbx_seq_one_letter_code
_entity_poly.pdbx_strand_id
1 'polypeptide(L)'
;MLSGATFSGPANLSFAARRLECLRTRWSSTAELRLRYATVDFAHAVFEYPLTIAAEANPFVLPDGQPVDEQALADAPDAAVRMASLRGVDAAHLVLADIDLSRCLFAGTVHLDQVRLEGTCSFDSAPPHTHWRRQHPIRFTQRRTLAEEHHWRASQATAVRGWNVAVFDAGHVGPAQLAPVYRALRKAFEDSKNEPGAADFCYGEMEMRRHDRTGTTRAELRLLHGYWMLSGYGLRASSVMRQK
;
A
#
# COMPACT_ATOMS: atom_id res chain seq x y z
N MET A 1 -9.47 2.24 21.31
CA MET A 1 -8.71 3.41 20.81
C MET A 1 -7.44 3.52 21.65
N LEU A 2 -6.26 3.52 21.05
CA LEU A 2 -4.95 3.63 21.71
C LEU A 2 -4.26 4.96 21.38
N SER A 3 -4.97 5.91 20.79
CA SER A 3 -4.39 7.13 20.25
C SER A 3 -3.72 7.98 21.35
N GLY A 4 -2.49 8.42 21.09
CA GLY A 4 -1.66 9.16 22.05
C GLY A 4 -1.03 8.32 23.16
N ALA A 5 -1.25 7.00 23.18
CA ALA A 5 -0.63 6.12 24.17
C ALA A 5 0.89 6.03 23.98
N THR A 6 1.61 5.89 25.09
CA THR A 6 3.06 5.66 25.12
C THR A 6 3.34 4.32 25.77
N PHE A 7 4.08 3.47 25.07
CA PHE A 7 4.51 2.15 25.54
C PHE A 7 6.01 2.20 25.82
N SER A 8 6.37 2.21 27.11
CA SER A 8 7.75 2.37 27.55
C SER A 8 8.51 1.07 27.77
N GLY A 9 7.83 -0.07 27.76
CA GLY A 9 8.41 -1.39 27.95
C GLY A 9 7.93 -2.39 26.90
N PRO A 10 8.52 -3.60 26.87
CA PRO A 10 8.14 -4.62 25.91
C PRO A 10 6.65 -4.98 26.03
N ALA A 11 5.95 -5.05 24.90
CA ALA A 11 4.52 -5.28 24.88
C ALA A 11 4.15 -6.32 23.81
N ASN A 12 3.44 -7.36 24.24
CA ASN A 12 2.79 -8.30 23.33
C ASN A 12 1.28 -8.12 23.50
N LEU A 13 0.62 -7.61 22.47
CA LEU A 13 -0.79 -7.25 22.50
C LEU A 13 -1.56 -8.06 21.46
N SER A 14 -2.65 -8.68 21.90
CA SER A 14 -3.56 -9.41 21.03
C SER A 14 -4.92 -8.70 21.00
N PHE A 15 -5.42 -8.36 19.82
CA PHE A 15 -6.71 -7.70 19.67
C PHE A 15 -7.58 -8.38 18.60
N ALA A 16 -8.79 -8.79 19.00
CA ALA A 16 -9.89 -9.05 18.09
C ALA A 16 -10.85 -7.85 18.13
N ALA A 17 -10.86 -7.04 17.08
CA ALA A 17 -11.67 -5.82 17.03
C ALA A 17 -11.93 -5.41 15.57
N ARG A 18 -13.00 -4.66 15.31
CA ARG A 18 -13.26 -4.13 13.96
C ARG A 18 -12.31 -2.99 13.59
N ARG A 19 -11.95 -2.15 14.56
CA ARG A 19 -11.14 -0.96 14.35
C ARG A 19 -10.18 -0.75 15.51
N LEU A 20 -8.92 -0.48 15.18
CA LEU A 20 -7.87 -0.15 16.13
C LEU A 20 -7.19 1.16 15.70
N GLU A 21 -7.42 2.21 16.46
CA GLU A 21 -6.84 3.53 16.20
C GLU A 21 -5.63 3.79 17.12
N CYS A 22 -4.45 3.81 16.53
CA CYS A 22 -3.15 4.04 17.17
C CYS A 22 -2.54 5.36 16.67
N LEU A 23 -3.37 6.41 16.56
CA LEU A 23 -2.91 7.72 16.10
C LEU A 23 -1.91 8.32 17.08
N ARG A 24 -0.76 8.77 16.59
CA ARG A 24 0.27 9.42 17.42
C ARG A 24 0.73 8.59 18.63
N THR A 25 0.72 7.27 18.53
CA THR A 25 1.29 6.41 19.59
C THR A 25 2.82 6.46 19.57
N ARG A 26 3.45 6.32 20.73
CA ARG A 26 4.90 6.18 20.85
C ARG A 26 5.26 4.81 21.43
N TRP A 27 6.18 4.12 20.77
CA TRP A 27 6.70 2.82 21.19
C TRP A 27 8.21 2.93 21.40
N SER A 28 8.64 2.94 22.66
CA SER A 28 10.06 3.08 23.03
C SER A 28 10.68 1.74 23.46
N SER A 29 10.09 0.63 23.04
CA SER A 29 10.59 -0.73 23.25
C SER A 29 10.00 -1.66 22.19
N THR A 30 10.58 -2.85 22.02
CA THR A 30 10.06 -3.89 21.12
C THR A 30 8.62 -4.22 21.46
N ALA A 31 7.78 -4.34 20.44
CA ALA A 31 6.41 -4.75 20.62
C ALA A 31 5.89 -5.63 19.47
N GLU A 32 4.94 -6.49 19.81
CA GLU A 32 4.24 -7.36 18.88
C GLU A 32 2.74 -7.15 19.02
N LEU A 33 2.07 -6.85 17.92
CA LEU A 33 0.62 -6.73 17.84
C LEU A 33 0.08 -7.85 16.96
N ARG A 34 -0.65 -8.78 17.57
CA ARG A 34 -1.40 -9.81 16.87
C ARG A 34 -2.84 -9.38 16.76
N LEU A 35 -3.33 -9.27 15.54
CA LEU A 35 -4.62 -8.63 15.26
C LEU A 35 -5.53 -9.58 14.50
N ARG A 36 -6.83 -9.43 14.69
CA ARG A 36 -7.85 -10.18 13.96
C ARG A 36 -9.03 -9.28 13.66
N TYR A 37 -9.60 -9.39 12.45
CA TYR A 37 -10.70 -8.55 11.93
C TYR A 37 -10.41 -7.04 11.76
N ALA A 38 -9.27 -6.56 12.26
CA ALA A 38 -9.09 -5.15 12.55
C ALA A 38 -8.70 -4.33 11.32
N THR A 39 -9.37 -3.19 11.15
CA THR A 39 -8.82 -2.07 10.37
C THR A 39 -8.01 -1.17 11.31
N VAL A 40 -6.73 -1.00 11.01
CA VAL A 40 -5.74 -0.40 11.90
C VAL A 40 -5.22 0.92 11.34
N ASP A 41 -5.15 1.95 12.16
CA ASP A 41 -4.62 3.26 11.78
C ASP A 41 -3.46 3.65 12.69
N PHE A 42 -2.26 3.78 12.12
CA PHE A 42 -1.03 4.16 12.81
C PHE A 42 -0.54 5.55 12.41
N ALA A 43 -1.39 6.39 11.83
CA ALA A 43 -0.96 7.70 11.38
C ALA A 43 -0.23 8.48 12.49
N HIS A 44 0.97 8.96 12.15
CA HIS A 44 1.89 9.70 13.00
C HIS A 44 2.42 8.94 14.23
N ALA A 45 2.37 7.60 14.23
CA ALA A 45 3.02 6.81 15.26
C ALA A 45 4.54 6.81 15.12
N VAL A 46 5.24 6.70 16.25
CA VAL A 46 6.70 6.67 16.35
C VAL A 46 7.15 5.34 16.94
N PHE A 47 8.07 4.68 16.25
CA PHE A 47 8.67 3.41 16.66
C PHE A 47 10.18 3.61 16.83
N GLU A 48 10.65 3.54 18.07
CA GLU A 48 12.09 3.65 18.38
C GLU A 48 12.80 2.29 18.31
N TYR A 49 12.01 1.20 18.38
CA TYR A 49 12.44 -0.19 18.35
C TYR A 49 11.54 -1.01 17.42
N PRO A 50 11.96 -2.23 17.02
CA PRO A 50 11.15 -3.11 16.18
C PRO A 50 9.72 -3.29 16.69
N LEU A 51 8.75 -3.01 15.81
CA LEU A 51 7.33 -3.26 16.01
C LEU A 51 6.85 -4.24 14.93
N THR A 52 6.35 -5.39 15.36
CA THR A 52 5.70 -6.36 14.47
C THR A 52 4.20 -6.24 14.59
N ILE A 53 3.52 -6.12 13.45
CA ILE A 53 2.06 -6.19 13.36
C ILE A 53 1.73 -7.39 12.48
N ALA A 54 1.02 -8.36 13.03
CA ALA A 54 0.68 -9.61 12.35
C ALA A 54 -0.82 -9.86 12.37
N ALA A 55 -1.36 -10.33 11.24
CA ALA A 55 -2.71 -10.88 11.22
C ALA A 55 -2.70 -12.31 11.77
N GLU A 56 -3.59 -12.59 12.71
CA GLU A 56 -3.74 -13.91 13.30
C GLU A 56 -4.90 -14.68 12.67
N ALA A 57 -4.62 -15.88 12.15
CA ALA A 57 -5.64 -16.73 11.55
C ALA A 57 -6.54 -17.40 12.60
N ASN A 58 -5.95 -17.82 13.73
CA ASN A 58 -6.65 -18.55 14.76
C ASN A 58 -7.28 -17.60 15.80
N PRO A 59 -8.45 -17.94 16.37
CA PRO A 59 -8.99 -17.21 17.50
C PRO A 59 -7.98 -17.16 18.67
N PHE A 60 -7.93 -16.03 19.35
CA PHE A 60 -7.10 -15.90 20.54
C PHE A 60 -7.65 -16.75 21.69
N VAL A 61 -6.75 -17.31 22.48
CA VAL A 61 -7.08 -18.13 23.65
C VAL A 61 -6.69 -17.35 24.91
N LEU A 62 -7.63 -17.24 25.84
CA LEU A 62 -7.44 -16.63 27.15
C LEU A 62 -6.60 -17.54 28.06
N PRO A 63 -6.03 -17.04 29.16
CA PRO A 63 -5.21 -17.85 30.08
C PRO A 63 -5.95 -19.06 30.70
N ASP A 64 -7.28 -19.03 30.72
CA ASP A 64 -8.14 -20.12 31.19
C ASP A 64 -8.42 -21.19 30.10
N GLY A 65 -7.83 -21.04 28.91
CA GLY A 65 -7.97 -21.95 27.78
C GLY A 65 -9.23 -21.73 26.94
N GLN A 66 -10.09 -20.77 27.28
CA GLN A 66 -11.27 -20.46 26.48
C GLN A 66 -10.91 -19.53 25.32
N PRO A 67 -11.55 -19.67 24.15
CA PRO A 67 -11.40 -18.71 23.07
C PRO A 67 -11.98 -17.35 23.51
N VAL A 68 -11.36 -16.26 23.05
CA VAL A 68 -11.91 -14.92 23.20
C VAL A 68 -13.29 -14.88 22.54
N ASP A 69 -14.27 -14.27 23.20
CA ASP A 69 -15.60 -14.10 22.63
C ASP A 69 -15.57 -13.10 21.48
N GLU A 70 -15.69 -13.62 20.26
CA GLU A 70 -15.70 -12.87 19.01
C GLU A 70 -17.13 -12.72 18.44
N GLN A 71 -18.20 -13.00 19.19
CA GLN A 71 -19.58 -12.92 18.68
C GLN A 71 -19.94 -11.54 18.13
N ALA A 72 -19.43 -10.47 18.75
CA ALA A 72 -19.62 -9.08 18.27
C ALA A 72 -18.95 -8.80 16.90
N LEU A 73 -18.14 -9.73 16.41
CA LEU A 73 -17.43 -9.69 15.13
C LEU A 73 -17.96 -10.72 14.13
N ALA A 74 -19.02 -11.47 14.46
CA ALA A 74 -19.55 -12.56 13.63
C ALA A 74 -20.16 -12.09 12.30
N ASP A 75 -20.55 -10.83 12.20
CA ASP A 75 -21.01 -10.16 10.97
C ASP A 75 -19.87 -9.59 10.12
N ALA A 76 -18.62 -9.64 10.60
CA ALA A 76 -17.47 -9.24 9.80
C ALA A 76 -17.33 -10.22 8.61
N PRO A 77 -17.05 -9.70 7.40
CA PRO A 77 -17.00 -10.52 6.19
C PRO A 77 -15.87 -11.55 6.23
N ASP A 78 -14.77 -11.21 6.91
CA ASP A 78 -13.59 -12.05 7.08
C ASP A 78 -12.82 -11.63 8.33
N ALA A 79 -11.88 -12.49 8.74
CA ALA A 79 -10.96 -12.23 9.84
C ALA A 79 -9.73 -11.40 9.45
N ALA A 80 -9.69 -10.83 8.23
CA ALA A 80 -8.51 -10.18 7.71
C ALA A 80 -8.20 -8.86 8.43
N VAL A 81 -6.92 -8.61 8.63
CA VAL A 81 -6.41 -7.35 9.19
C VAL A 81 -6.05 -6.42 8.06
N ARG A 82 -6.49 -5.17 8.15
CA ARG A 82 -6.34 -4.15 7.12
C ARG A 82 -5.60 -2.96 7.67
N MET A 83 -4.56 -2.50 6.99
CA MET A 83 -3.91 -1.24 7.34
C MET A 83 -4.65 -0.09 6.65
N ALA A 84 -5.09 0.90 7.42
CA ALA A 84 -5.71 2.11 6.92
C ALA A 84 -4.68 3.20 6.59
N SER A 85 -3.69 3.43 7.47
CA SER A 85 -2.73 4.50 7.28
C SER A 85 -1.42 4.28 8.03
N LEU A 86 -0.32 4.60 7.35
CA LEU A 86 1.03 4.73 7.88
C LEU A 86 1.60 6.15 7.64
N ARG A 87 0.75 7.14 7.37
CA ARG A 87 1.19 8.51 7.11
C ARG A 87 1.96 9.06 8.31
N GLY A 88 3.12 9.67 8.08
CA GLY A 88 3.93 10.27 9.14
C GLY A 88 4.58 9.29 10.10
N VAL A 89 4.58 7.99 9.77
CA VAL A 89 5.29 6.93 10.50
C VAL A 89 6.72 6.82 9.97
N ASP A 90 7.67 6.49 10.85
CA ASP A 90 8.98 5.96 10.44
C ASP A 90 8.89 4.43 10.33
N ALA A 91 9.03 3.90 9.12
CA ALA A 91 8.87 2.48 8.84
C ALA A 91 10.15 1.66 8.98
N ALA A 92 11.28 2.27 9.38
CA ALA A 92 12.57 1.58 9.53
C ALA A 92 12.52 0.36 10.48
N HIS A 93 11.65 0.41 11.47
CA HIS A 93 11.49 -0.64 12.47
C HIS A 93 10.15 -1.37 12.38
N LEU A 94 9.42 -1.21 11.27
CA LEU A 94 8.09 -1.76 11.11
C LEU A 94 8.11 -3.07 10.32
N VAL A 95 7.54 -4.12 10.91
CA VAL A 95 7.27 -5.40 10.26
C VAL A 95 5.76 -5.59 10.14
N LEU A 96 5.27 -5.85 8.93
CA LEU A 96 3.87 -6.16 8.65
C LEU A 96 3.79 -7.58 8.11
N ALA A 97 3.00 -8.44 8.76
CA ALA A 97 2.87 -9.85 8.40
C ALA A 97 1.40 -10.21 8.13
N ASP A 98 1.14 -10.71 6.93
CA ASP A 98 -0.20 -11.18 6.50
C ASP A 98 -1.31 -10.10 6.58
N ILE A 99 -0.94 -8.84 6.33
CA ILE A 99 -1.86 -7.68 6.38
C ILE A 99 -2.32 -7.27 4.98
N ASP A 100 -3.60 -6.94 4.86
CA ASP A 100 -4.16 -6.30 3.68
C ASP A 100 -3.82 -4.80 3.65
N LEU A 101 -2.99 -4.42 2.67
CA LEU A 101 -2.51 -3.07 2.42
C LEU A 101 -3.25 -2.40 1.25
N SER A 102 -4.29 -3.03 0.68
CA SER A 102 -5.02 -2.52 -0.49
C SER A 102 -5.61 -1.11 -0.30
N ARG A 103 -5.96 -0.77 0.95
CA ARG A 103 -6.51 0.54 1.32
C ARG A 103 -5.56 1.39 2.16
N CYS A 104 -4.31 0.97 2.31
CA CYS A 104 -3.33 1.63 3.16
C CYS A 104 -2.79 2.91 2.50
N LEU A 105 -2.78 4.00 3.26
CA LEU A 105 -2.14 5.25 2.89
C LEU A 105 -0.66 5.26 3.33
N PHE A 106 0.27 5.41 2.38
CA PHE A 106 1.72 5.41 2.57
C PHE A 106 2.40 6.77 2.35
N ALA A 107 1.70 7.73 1.75
CA ALA A 107 2.26 9.04 1.45
C ALA A 107 2.65 9.77 2.73
N GLY A 108 3.92 10.17 2.82
CA GLY A 108 4.48 10.80 4.03
C GLY A 108 5.01 9.81 5.06
N THR A 109 5.06 8.51 4.78
CA THR A 109 5.85 7.55 5.55
C THR A 109 7.34 7.77 5.28
N VAL A 110 8.16 7.78 6.34
CA VAL A 110 9.62 7.91 6.28
C VAL A 110 10.25 6.52 6.32
N HIS A 111 11.39 6.34 5.65
CA HIS A 111 12.09 5.04 5.53
C HIS A 111 11.20 3.89 5.06
N LEU A 112 10.22 4.18 4.19
CA LEU A 112 9.33 3.17 3.64
C LEU A 112 10.08 2.07 2.87
N ASP A 113 11.29 2.35 2.39
CA ASP A 113 12.18 1.37 1.76
C ASP A 113 12.71 0.31 2.73
N GLN A 114 12.64 0.56 4.04
CA GLN A 114 13.10 -0.35 5.10
C GLN A 114 11.96 -1.14 5.75
N VAL A 115 10.71 -0.91 5.34
CA VAL A 115 9.57 -1.68 5.85
C VAL A 115 9.73 -3.15 5.50
N ARG A 116 9.49 -4.04 6.47
CA ARG A 116 9.54 -5.49 6.23
C ARG A 116 8.13 -6.01 6.04
N LEU A 117 7.86 -6.53 4.84
CA LEU A 117 6.60 -7.16 4.50
C LEU A 117 6.80 -8.67 4.48
N GLU A 118 6.14 -9.37 5.39
CA GLU A 118 6.25 -10.80 5.57
C GLU A 118 4.90 -11.49 5.26
N GLY A 119 4.98 -12.77 4.87
CA GLY A 119 3.80 -13.55 4.51
C GLY A 119 3.00 -12.96 3.34
N THR A 120 1.69 -12.98 3.47
CA THR A 120 0.73 -12.64 2.40
C THR A 120 0.23 -11.20 2.55
N CYS A 121 1.13 -10.23 2.34
CA CYS A 121 0.72 -8.82 2.27
C CYS A 121 0.09 -8.50 0.90
N SER A 122 -1.18 -8.12 0.88
CA SER A 122 -1.93 -7.81 -0.35
C SER A 122 -1.99 -6.31 -0.65
N PHE A 123 -2.01 -5.97 -1.94
CA PHE A 123 -2.20 -4.59 -2.42
C PHE A 123 -3.41 -4.58 -3.37
N ASP A 124 -3.98 -3.40 -3.61
CA ASP A 124 -5.01 -3.25 -4.62
C ASP A 124 -4.40 -3.44 -6.01
N SER A 125 -5.24 -3.61 -7.03
CA SER A 125 -4.80 -3.82 -8.40
C SER A 125 -5.39 -2.78 -9.34
N ALA A 126 -4.64 -2.44 -10.38
CA ALA A 126 -5.15 -1.62 -11.45
C ALA A 126 -6.41 -2.26 -12.08
N PRO A 127 -7.44 -1.48 -12.45
CA PRO A 127 -8.68 -2.01 -13.00
C PRO A 127 -8.43 -2.96 -14.18
N PRO A 128 -8.98 -4.18 -14.17
CA PRO A 128 -8.58 -5.25 -15.09
C PRO A 128 -9.16 -5.09 -16.51
N HIS A 129 -10.09 -4.15 -16.72
CA HIS A 129 -10.86 -4.08 -17.95
C HIS A 129 -10.26 -3.13 -18.99
N THR A 130 -10.41 -3.47 -20.26
CA THR A 130 -10.17 -2.52 -21.36
C THR A 130 -11.27 -1.47 -21.32
N HIS A 131 -10.88 -0.22 -21.10
CA HIS A 131 -11.81 0.89 -21.01
C HIS A 131 -11.78 1.73 -22.28
N TRP A 132 -12.94 2.22 -22.69
CA TRP A 132 -13.05 3.07 -23.87
C TRP A 132 -13.00 4.54 -23.46
N ARG A 133 -11.97 5.26 -23.92
CA ARG A 133 -11.93 6.72 -23.81
C ARG A 133 -12.23 7.31 -25.17
N ARG A 134 -13.44 7.87 -25.32
CA ARG A 134 -14.03 8.28 -26.60
C ARG A 134 -14.07 7.11 -27.59
N GLN A 135 -13.06 6.95 -28.45
CA GLN A 135 -12.97 5.92 -29.50
C GLN A 135 -11.70 5.08 -29.43
N HIS A 136 -10.84 5.27 -28.41
CA HIS A 136 -9.62 4.47 -28.25
C HIS A 136 -9.72 3.54 -27.04
N PRO A 137 -9.44 2.24 -27.21
CA PRO A 137 -9.32 1.32 -26.09
C PRO A 137 -8.05 1.66 -25.30
N ILE A 138 -8.22 1.95 -24.01
CA ILE A 138 -7.15 2.08 -23.03
C ILE A 138 -7.16 0.81 -22.20
N ARG A 139 -6.04 0.08 -22.23
CA ARG A 139 -5.82 -1.08 -21.40
C ARG A 139 -4.84 -0.71 -20.30
N PHE A 140 -5.25 -0.83 -19.04
CA PHE A 140 -4.32 -0.75 -17.93
C PHE A 140 -3.53 -2.05 -17.82
N THR A 141 -2.25 -1.92 -17.51
CA THR A 141 -1.41 -3.08 -17.16
C THR A 141 -1.89 -3.59 -15.81
N GLN A 142 -2.18 -4.90 -15.71
CA GLN A 142 -2.45 -5.52 -14.41
C GLN A 142 -1.20 -5.45 -13.57
N ARG A 143 -1.30 -4.77 -12.42
CA ARG A 143 -0.19 -4.53 -11.48
C ARG A 143 -0.77 -4.21 -10.11
N ARG A 144 0.05 -4.37 -9.07
CA ARG A 144 -0.22 -3.82 -7.73
C ARG A 144 -0.22 -2.28 -7.75
N THR A 145 -1.20 -1.69 -7.10
CA THR A 145 -1.41 -0.24 -7.01
C THR A 145 -1.64 0.21 -5.57
N LEU A 146 -1.28 1.45 -5.29
CA LEU A 146 -1.48 2.09 -3.99
C LEU A 146 -2.89 2.67 -3.89
N ALA A 147 -3.45 2.68 -2.68
CA ALA A 147 -4.75 3.27 -2.40
C ALA A 147 -4.80 4.74 -2.85
N GLU A 148 -3.73 5.50 -2.61
CA GLU A 148 -3.65 6.90 -3.05
C GLU A 148 -3.64 7.07 -4.56
N GLU A 149 -3.12 6.11 -5.35
CA GLU A 149 -3.24 6.17 -6.80
C GLU A 149 -4.71 6.00 -7.23
N HIS A 150 -5.44 5.10 -6.58
CA HIS A 150 -6.87 4.92 -6.85
C HIS A 150 -7.63 6.22 -6.59
N HIS A 151 -7.37 6.84 -5.44
CA HIS A 151 -7.99 8.12 -5.07
C HIS A 151 -7.63 9.23 -6.08
N TRP A 152 -6.35 9.36 -6.42
CA TRP A 152 -5.88 10.36 -7.38
C TRP A 152 -6.53 10.17 -8.75
N ARG A 153 -6.59 8.94 -9.28
CA ARG A 153 -7.20 8.66 -10.60
C ARG A 153 -8.71 8.82 -10.60
N ALA A 154 -9.38 8.44 -9.52
CA ALA A 154 -10.81 8.63 -9.35
C ALA A 154 -11.18 10.12 -9.31
N SER A 155 -10.27 10.98 -8.81
CA SER A 155 -10.47 12.44 -8.78
C SER A 155 -10.24 13.15 -10.12
N GLN A 156 -9.69 12.47 -11.13
CA GLN A 156 -9.41 13.09 -12.43
C GLN A 156 -10.69 13.34 -13.23
N ALA A 157 -10.73 14.44 -14.00
CA ALA A 157 -11.85 14.74 -14.91
C ALA A 157 -12.11 13.65 -15.97
N THR A 158 -11.10 12.80 -16.23
CA THR A 158 -11.19 11.67 -17.15
C THR A 158 -11.10 10.33 -16.40
N ALA A 159 -11.58 10.30 -15.15
CA ALA A 159 -11.59 9.10 -14.32
C ALA A 159 -12.30 7.96 -15.04
N VAL A 160 -11.69 6.79 -14.97
CA VAL A 160 -12.23 5.56 -15.53
C VAL A 160 -12.94 4.80 -14.41
N ARG A 161 -14.05 4.12 -14.72
CA ARG A 161 -14.77 3.31 -13.73
C ARG A 161 -13.88 2.16 -13.24
N GLY A 162 -13.83 1.94 -11.93
CA GLY A 162 -13.02 0.88 -11.30
C GLY A 162 -11.88 1.40 -10.43
N TRP A 163 -11.54 2.68 -10.52
CA TRP A 163 -10.67 3.32 -9.53
C TRP A 163 -11.49 3.64 -8.26
N ASN A 164 -10.93 3.34 -7.10
CA ASN A 164 -11.60 3.54 -5.82
C ASN A 164 -11.56 5.02 -5.43
N VAL A 165 -12.71 5.57 -5.00
CA VAL A 165 -12.81 6.94 -4.52
C VAL A 165 -12.32 7.00 -3.08
N ALA A 166 -11.63 8.09 -2.70
CA ALA A 166 -11.24 8.31 -1.32
C ALA A 166 -12.50 8.35 -0.42
N VAL A 167 -12.57 7.41 0.52
CA VAL A 167 -13.69 7.35 1.48
C VAL A 167 -13.43 8.28 2.67
N PHE A 168 -12.17 8.65 2.93
CA PHE A 168 -11.76 9.53 4.01
C PHE A 168 -10.56 10.41 3.58
N ASP A 169 -10.29 11.46 4.37
CA ASP A 169 -9.31 12.55 4.24
C ASP A 169 -7.87 12.09 3.88
N ALA A 170 -7.73 11.52 2.68
CA ALA A 170 -6.49 10.95 2.16
C ALA A 170 -5.46 12.03 1.82
N GLY A 171 -5.83 13.31 1.92
CA GLY A 171 -5.08 14.41 1.32
C GLY A 171 -5.07 14.30 -0.22
N HIS A 172 -4.83 15.42 -0.89
CA HIS A 172 -4.65 15.41 -2.34
C HIS A 172 -3.22 14.96 -2.67
N VAL A 173 -2.99 13.64 -2.71
CA VAL A 173 -1.68 13.08 -3.06
C VAL A 173 -1.53 13.05 -4.58
N GLY A 174 -0.60 13.85 -5.10
CA GLY A 174 -0.33 13.94 -6.53
C GLY A 174 0.72 12.93 -7.03
N PRO A 175 0.89 12.80 -8.36
CA PRO A 175 1.87 11.89 -8.95
C PRO A 175 3.32 12.14 -8.48
N ALA A 176 3.68 13.41 -8.26
CA ALA A 176 5.00 13.80 -7.72
C ALA A 176 5.29 13.18 -6.34
N GLN A 177 4.26 13.03 -5.51
CA GLN A 177 4.36 12.43 -4.17
C GLN A 177 4.26 10.90 -4.23
N LEU A 178 3.53 10.34 -5.19
CA LEU A 178 3.41 8.88 -5.34
C LEU A 178 4.65 8.22 -5.94
N ALA A 179 5.35 8.88 -6.86
CA ALA A 179 6.57 8.35 -7.47
C ALA A 179 7.64 7.89 -6.45
N PRO A 180 8.01 8.68 -5.41
CA PRO A 180 8.96 8.22 -4.40
C PRO A 180 8.38 7.10 -3.50
N VAL A 181 7.08 7.07 -3.24
CA VAL A 181 6.42 5.99 -2.48
C VAL A 181 6.54 4.66 -3.23
N TYR A 182 6.23 4.67 -4.54
CA TYR A 182 6.44 3.51 -5.41
C TYR A 182 7.90 3.05 -5.43
N ARG A 183 8.85 4.00 -5.51
CA ARG A 183 10.28 3.68 -5.46
C ARG A 183 10.69 3.02 -4.15
N ALA A 184 10.19 3.54 -3.02
CA ALA A 184 10.52 3.02 -1.70
C ALA A 184 9.99 1.59 -1.53
N LEU A 185 8.73 1.34 -1.90
CA LEU A 185 8.16 -0.02 -1.87
C LEU A 185 8.88 -0.97 -2.82
N ARG A 186 9.27 -0.51 -4.02
CA ARG A 186 10.09 -1.32 -4.92
C ARG A 186 11.37 -1.79 -4.23
N LYS A 187 12.10 -0.89 -3.54
CA LYS A 187 13.32 -1.25 -2.81
C LYS A 187 13.05 -2.26 -1.68
N ALA A 188 11.99 -2.05 -0.89
CA ALA A 188 11.60 -2.99 0.17
C ALA A 188 11.28 -4.40 -0.40
N PHE A 189 10.66 -4.47 -1.58
CA PHE A 189 10.40 -5.73 -2.29
C PHE A 189 11.66 -6.37 -2.87
N GLU A 190 12.60 -5.56 -3.39
CA GLU A 190 13.93 -6.03 -3.84
C GLU A 190 14.73 -6.62 -2.66
N ASP A 191 14.72 -5.95 -1.50
CA ASP A 191 15.42 -6.40 -0.29
C ASP A 191 14.85 -7.72 0.26
N SER A 192 13.54 -7.95 0.08
CA SER A 192 12.86 -9.21 0.41
C SER A 192 12.96 -10.27 -0.70
N LYS A 193 13.72 -10.03 -1.78
CA LYS A 193 13.88 -10.90 -2.95
C LYS A 193 12.58 -11.22 -3.68
N ASN A 194 11.59 -10.34 -3.59
CA ASN A 194 10.31 -10.48 -4.26
C ASN A 194 10.31 -9.74 -5.61
N GLU A 195 10.96 -10.36 -6.60
CA GLU A 195 11.16 -9.78 -7.94
C GLU A 195 9.84 -9.44 -8.68
N PRO A 196 8.79 -10.30 -8.67
CA PRO A 196 7.54 -9.97 -9.37
C PRO A 196 6.85 -8.75 -8.76
N GLY A 197 6.84 -8.62 -7.44
CA GLY A 197 6.28 -7.45 -6.76
C GLY A 197 7.06 -6.17 -7.07
N ALA A 198 8.39 -6.22 -7.08
CA ALA A 198 9.23 -5.08 -7.42
C ALA A 198 8.97 -4.54 -8.83
N ALA A 199 8.71 -5.41 -9.81
CA ALA A 199 8.40 -5.01 -11.18
C ALA A 199 7.11 -4.17 -11.29
N ASP A 200 6.07 -4.55 -10.55
CA ASP A 200 4.81 -3.81 -10.50
C ASP A 200 5.02 -2.38 -9.96
N PHE A 201 5.77 -2.24 -8.86
CA PHE A 201 6.07 -0.94 -8.27
C PHE A 201 7.01 -0.09 -9.15
N CYS A 202 7.94 -0.71 -9.87
CA CYS A 202 8.78 -0.02 -10.86
C CYS A 202 7.93 0.62 -11.97
N TYR A 203 6.97 -0.14 -12.49
CA TYR A 203 6.04 0.36 -13.50
C TYR A 203 5.12 1.45 -12.91
N GLY A 204 4.67 1.28 -11.66
CA GLY A 204 4.01 2.30 -10.83
C GLY A 204 4.74 3.64 -10.82
N GLU A 205 6.01 3.61 -10.43
CA GLU A 205 6.88 4.79 -10.37
C GLU A 205 6.96 5.49 -11.72
N MET A 206 7.22 4.74 -12.80
CA MET A 206 7.35 5.32 -14.14
C MET A 206 6.05 5.99 -14.60
N GLU A 207 4.89 5.42 -14.28
CA GLU A 207 3.61 6.02 -14.63
C GLU A 207 3.33 7.29 -13.83
N MET A 208 3.67 7.33 -12.55
CA MET A 208 3.54 8.55 -11.75
C MET A 208 4.45 9.67 -12.26
N ARG A 209 5.69 9.35 -12.64
CA ARG A 209 6.61 10.33 -13.28
C ARG A 209 6.07 10.87 -14.61
N ARG A 210 5.32 10.07 -15.38
CA ARG A 210 4.65 10.56 -16.61
C ARG A 210 3.51 11.53 -16.32
N HIS A 211 2.83 11.33 -15.20
CA HIS A 211 1.68 12.14 -14.79
C HIS A 211 2.06 13.37 -13.96
N ASP A 212 3.29 13.44 -13.45
CA ASP A 212 3.83 14.63 -12.82
C ASP A 212 4.02 15.76 -13.84
N ARG A 213 3.02 16.64 -13.89
CA ARG A 213 3.00 17.86 -14.72
C ARG A 213 3.45 19.11 -13.96
N THR A 214 3.75 18.97 -12.68
CA THR A 214 4.06 20.07 -11.76
C THR A 214 5.54 20.45 -11.78
N GLY A 215 6.43 19.51 -12.12
CA GLY A 215 7.87 19.76 -12.19
C GLY A 215 8.45 20.06 -13.58
N THR A 216 7.67 19.96 -14.67
CA THR A 216 8.20 20.07 -16.05
C THR A 216 7.62 21.26 -16.79
N THR A 217 8.50 22.13 -17.28
CA THR A 217 8.11 23.26 -18.13
C THR A 217 7.54 22.70 -19.45
N ARG A 218 6.60 23.39 -20.12
CA ARG A 218 6.01 22.92 -21.41
C ARG A 218 7.06 22.52 -22.46
N ALA A 219 8.26 23.09 -22.38
CA ALA A 219 9.41 22.75 -23.22
C ALA A 219 10.01 21.36 -22.88
N GLU A 220 10.15 21.02 -21.61
CA GLU A 220 10.58 19.68 -21.18
C GLU A 220 9.54 18.62 -21.48
N LEU A 221 8.24 18.94 -21.36
CA LEU A 221 7.17 18.02 -21.78
C LEU A 221 7.25 17.72 -23.28
N ARG A 222 7.66 18.70 -24.11
CA ARG A 222 7.89 18.51 -25.56
C ARG A 222 9.18 17.73 -25.84
N LEU A 223 10.24 17.95 -25.05
CA LEU A 223 11.48 17.17 -25.15
C LEU A 223 11.28 15.73 -24.73
N LEU A 224 10.54 15.47 -23.65
CA LEU A 224 10.15 14.13 -23.23
C LEU A 224 9.25 13.48 -24.28
N HIS A 225 8.24 14.19 -24.82
CA HIS A 225 7.43 13.65 -25.91
C HIS A 225 8.25 13.36 -27.17
N GLY A 226 9.19 14.24 -27.53
CA GLY A 226 10.07 14.07 -28.69
C GLY A 226 11.05 12.92 -28.51
N TYR A 227 11.69 12.84 -27.35
CA TYR A 227 12.54 11.73 -26.94
C TYR A 227 11.77 10.41 -26.94
N TRP A 228 10.50 10.42 -26.53
CA TRP A 228 9.65 9.23 -26.49
C TRP A 228 9.06 8.84 -27.84
N MET A 229 8.77 9.80 -28.74
CA MET A 229 8.46 9.51 -30.15
C MET A 229 9.68 8.91 -30.87
N LEU A 230 10.88 9.41 -30.58
CA LEU A 230 12.11 8.85 -31.14
C LEU A 230 12.48 7.49 -30.52
N SER A 231 12.19 7.28 -29.24
CA SER A 231 12.49 6.03 -28.52
C SER A 231 11.33 5.02 -28.56
N GLY A 232 10.29 5.30 -29.36
CA GLY A 232 9.13 4.44 -29.50
C GLY A 232 9.49 3.13 -30.20
N TYR A 233 9.19 2.02 -29.51
CA TYR A 233 8.94 0.71 -30.13
C TYR A 233 10.11 0.02 -30.85
N GLY A 234 11.02 -0.56 -30.07
CA GLY A 234 11.78 -1.75 -30.46
C GLY A 234 11.78 -2.77 -29.32
N LEU A 235 11.21 -3.96 -29.55
CA LEU A 235 11.21 -5.16 -28.68
C LEU A 235 10.09 -5.31 -27.63
N ARG A 236 8.85 -5.51 -28.12
CA ARG A 236 8.22 -6.83 -27.93
C ARG A 236 8.07 -7.47 -29.31
N ALA A 237 9.12 -8.15 -29.75
CA ALA A 237 8.99 -9.12 -30.83
C ALA A 237 8.11 -10.27 -30.30
N SER A 238 6.91 -10.38 -30.87
CA SER A 238 6.21 -11.62 -31.15
C SER A 238 6.80 -12.90 -30.52
N SER A 239 6.27 -13.34 -29.38
CA SER A 239 6.30 -14.77 -29.05
C SER A 239 5.04 -15.42 -29.64
N VAL A 240 5.11 -15.73 -30.94
CA VAL A 240 4.21 -16.67 -31.62
C VAL A 240 5.08 -17.74 -32.30
N MET A 241 4.99 -18.95 -31.75
CA MET A 241 5.23 -20.30 -32.30
C MET A 241 6.54 -20.68 -33.00
N ARG A 242 7.20 -21.74 -32.49
CA ARG A 242 7.28 -23.02 -33.24
C ARG A 242 7.58 -24.23 -32.35
N GLN A 243 6.73 -25.25 -32.48
CA GLN A 243 6.95 -26.66 -32.09
C GLN A 243 8.14 -27.26 -32.85
N LYS A 244 8.82 -28.20 -32.20
CA LYS A 244 9.11 -29.52 -32.77
C LYS A 244 9.07 -30.57 -31.66
#